data_AF-A0A3S0I7F5-F1
#
_entry.id   AF-A0A3S0I7F5-F1
#
_cell.length_a   1.000
_cell.length_b   1.000
_cell.length_c   1.000
_cell.angle_alpha   90.00
_cell.angle_beta   90.00
_cell.angle_gamma   90.00
#
_symmetry.space_group_name_H-M   'P 1'
#
loop_
_entity.id
_entity.type
_entity.pdbx_description
1 polymer ?
#
loop_
_entity_poly.entity_id
_entity_poly.type
_entity_poly.pdbx_seq_one_letter_code
_entity_poly.pdbx_strand_id
1 'polypeptide(L)'
;MLIGYMRPHQQDLNCEIQLSNLKKMNCEIIIAEEHSSPKKRTQLKNLIHNLNKNDKVVVTRLFTLADSTRHLVELLEEIESKGAYIISLHENIDTSIKSGYPFTEIVKHLVEFQSDAISEKTKIGLSEAKEKGVSAGRPRKPDKNVQRAIEMYQSKNYSLSQIKEETGISKSTLYRYLEN
;
A
#
# COMPACT_ATOMS: atom_id res chain seq x y z
N MET A 1 -27.60 11.41 5.45
CA MET A 1 -28.14 11.17 4.09
C MET A 1 -27.57 9.86 3.53
N LEU A 2 -28.27 9.21 2.59
CA LEU A 2 -27.73 8.05 1.86
C LEU A 2 -27.08 8.51 0.55
N ILE A 3 -25.79 8.24 0.38
CA ILE A 3 -25.01 8.63 -0.80
C ILE A 3 -24.50 7.38 -1.50
N GLY A 4 -25.03 7.09 -2.68
CA GLY A 4 -24.59 5.98 -3.51
C GLY A 4 -23.25 6.29 -4.19
N TYR A 5 -22.33 5.35 -4.15
CA TYR A 5 -21.08 5.42 -4.90
C TYR A 5 -20.95 4.19 -5.82
N MET A 6 -20.67 4.44 -7.10
CA MET A 6 -20.51 3.39 -8.11
C MET A 6 -19.26 3.59 -8.97
N ARG A 7 -18.70 2.46 -9.44
CA ARG A 7 -17.50 2.43 -10.26
C ARG A 7 -17.59 1.29 -11.28
N PRO A 8 -17.21 1.50 -12.55
CA PRO A 8 -17.20 0.45 -13.56
C PRO A 8 -16.35 -0.75 -13.12
N HIS A 9 -16.85 -1.96 -13.34
CA HIS A 9 -16.09 -3.19 -13.19
C HIS A 9 -16.42 -4.18 -14.31
N GLN A 10 -15.64 -5.26 -14.45
CA GLN A 10 -15.71 -6.16 -15.61
C GLN A 10 -17.11 -6.74 -15.90
N GLN A 11 -17.94 -6.93 -14.86
CA GLN A 11 -19.29 -7.49 -14.96
C GLN A 11 -20.38 -6.40 -15.02
N ASP A 12 -20.01 -5.11 -14.92
CA ASP A 12 -20.93 -3.97 -14.92
C ASP A 12 -20.18 -2.72 -15.42
N LEU A 13 -19.80 -2.71 -16.70
CA LEU A 13 -18.99 -1.66 -17.30
C LEU A 13 -19.70 -0.29 -17.32
N ASN A 14 -21.02 -0.30 -17.48
CA ASN A 14 -21.85 0.91 -17.52
C ASN A 14 -22.48 1.27 -16.17
N CYS A 15 -22.16 0.53 -15.10
CA CYS A 15 -22.75 0.69 -13.75
C CYS A 15 -24.28 0.55 -13.69
N GLU A 16 -24.93 -0.14 -14.63
CA GLU A 16 -26.39 -0.27 -14.68
C GLU A 16 -26.93 -1.10 -13.52
N ILE A 17 -26.22 -2.20 -13.17
CA ILE A 17 -26.60 -3.08 -12.07
C ILE A 17 -26.43 -2.34 -10.74
N GLN A 18 -25.29 -1.67 -10.57
CA GLN A 18 -25.03 -0.83 -9.40
C GLN A 18 -26.08 0.27 -9.25
N LEU A 19 -26.39 1.00 -10.32
CA LEU A 19 -27.37 2.07 -10.31
C LEU A 19 -28.76 1.58 -9.89
N SER A 20 -29.19 0.42 -10.41
CA SER A 20 -30.47 -0.20 -10.03
C SER A 20 -30.52 -0.52 -8.52
N ASN A 21 -29.44 -1.09 -7.97
CA ASN A 21 -29.36 -1.42 -6.54
C ASN A 21 -29.33 -0.17 -5.66
N LEU A 22 -28.55 0.85 -6.04
CA LEU A 22 -28.48 2.11 -5.30
C LEU A 22 -29.81 2.87 -5.31
N LYS A 23 -30.54 2.85 -6.44
CA LYS A 23 -31.89 3.40 -6.54
C LYS A 23 -32.88 2.67 -5.63
N LYS A 24 -32.82 1.33 -5.55
CA LYS A 24 -33.66 0.54 -4.63
C LYS A 24 -33.42 0.87 -3.16
N MET A 25 -32.19 1.29 -2.82
CA MET A 25 -31.83 1.75 -1.48
C MET A 25 -32.25 3.19 -1.19
N ASN A 26 -32.92 3.88 -2.14
CA ASN A 26 -33.32 5.27 -2.04
C ASN A 26 -32.14 6.21 -1.71
N CYS A 27 -30.99 6.00 -2.36
CA CYS A 27 -29.87 6.92 -2.24
C CYS A 27 -30.26 8.29 -2.80
N GLU A 28 -30.06 9.35 -2.03
CA GLU A 28 -30.45 10.72 -2.37
C GLU A 28 -29.53 11.29 -3.45
N ILE A 29 -28.23 10.99 -3.33
CA ILE A 29 -27.18 11.40 -4.27
C ILE A 29 -26.49 10.13 -4.76
N ILE A 30 -26.23 10.04 -6.06
CA ILE A 30 -25.45 8.94 -6.65
C ILE A 30 -24.24 9.55 -7.36
N ILE A 31 -23.05 9.12 -6.96
CA ILE A 31 -21.77 9.55 -7.52
C ILE A 31 -21.15 8.37 -8.27
N ALA A 32 -20.67 8.63 -9.47
CA ALA A 32 -20.10 7.63 -10.35
C ALA A 32 -18.68 8.00 -10.74
N GLU A 33 -17.76 7.04 -10.72
CA GLU A 33 -16.50 7.16 -11.46
C GLU A 33 -16.71 6.81 -12.93
N GLU A 34 -15.93 7.43 -13.81
CA GLU A 34 -15.95 7.15 -15.25
C GLU A 34 -15.08 5.94 -15.62
N HIS A 35 -14.25 5.45 -14.70
CA HIS A 35 -13.26 4.40 -14.98
C HIS A 35 -13.11 3.39 -13.84
N SER A 36 -12.64 2.19 -14.18
CA SER A 36 -12.31 1.13 -13.22
C SER A 36 -10.94 1.28 -12.56
N SER A 37 -10.11 2.23 -13.01
CA SER A 37 -8.73 2.39 -12.54
C SER A 37 -8.67 2.68 -11.02
N PRO A 38 -7.73 2.04 -10.29
CA PRO A 38 -7.41 2.40 -8.90
C PRO A 38 -6.81 3.81 -8.77
N LYS A 39 -6.24 4.36 -9.85
CA LYS A 39 -5.60 5.67 -9.86
C LYS A 39 -6.61 6.76 -10.22
N LYS A 40 -6.43 7.95 -9.62
CA LYS A 40 -7.17 9.18 -9.95
C LYS A 40 -8.69 9.13 -9.72
N ARG A 41 -9.14 8.45 -8.66
CA ARG A 41 -10.55 8.42 -8.23
C ARG A 41 -10.98 9.76 -7.62
N THR A 42 -11.18 10.76 -8.47
CA THR A 42 -11.50 12.13 -8.05
C THR A 42 -12.89 12.23 -7.46
N GLN A 43 -13.84 11.45 -7.96
CA GLN A 43 -15.22 11.48 -7.45
C GLN A 43 -15.31 10.87 -6.05
N LEU A 44 -14.57 9.77 -5.80
CA LEU A 44 -14.45 9.23 -4.44
C LEU A 44 -13.84 10.25 -3.46
N LYS A 45 -12.75 10.90 -3.86
CA LYS A 45 -12.08 11.90 -3.01
C LYS A 45 -13.00 13.07 -2.67
N ASN A 46 -13.71 13.59 -3.67
CA ASN A 46 -14.66 14.67 -3.48
C ASN A 46 -15.84 14.24 -2.60
N LEU A 47 -16.36 13.03 -2.80
CA LEU A 47 -17.39 12.44 -1.94
C LEU A 47 -16.95 12.46 -0.48
N ILE A 48 -15.79 11.86 -0.18
CA ILE A 48 -15.30 11.75 1.21
C ILE A 48 -15.04 13.13 1.81
N HIS A 49 -14.47 14.06 1.03
CA HIS A 49 -14.23 15.42 1.50
C HIS A 49 -15.52 16.10 1.97
N ASN A 50 -16.61 15.93 1.22
CA ASN A 50 -17.90 16.57 1.45
C ASN A 50 -18.84 15.81 2.39
N LEU A 51 -18.41 14.68 2.97
CA LEU A 51 -19.23 13.93 3.93
C LEU A 51 -19.49 14.75 5.20
N ASN A 52 -20.75 14.70 5.66
CA ASN A 52 -21.18 15.25 6.93
C ASN A 52 -21.42 14.14 7.95
N LYS A 53 -21.55 14.55 9.21
CA LYS A 53 -21.89 13.64 10.31
C LYS A 53 -23.21 12.92 10.01
N ASN A 54 -23.22 11.60 10.26
CA ASN A 54 -24.31 10.67 10.00
C ASN A 54 -24.65 10.40 8.53
N ASP A 55 -23.84 10.87 7.58
CA ASP A 55 -23.96 10.41 6.19
C ASP A 55 -23.55 8.94 6.07
N LYS A 56 -24.18 8.23 5.13
CA LYS A 56 -23.83 6.84 4.82
C LYS A 56 -23.48 6.71 3.35
N VAL A 57 -22.26 6.26 3.08
CA VAL A 57 -21.79 5.90 1.74
C VAL A 57 -22.26 4.48 1.43
N VAL A 58 -23.14 4.34 0.45
CA VAL A 58 -23.71 3.07 0.02
C VAL A 58 -22.98 2.60 -1.23
N VAL A 59 -22.45 1.38 -1.20
CA VAL A 59 -21.84 0.71 -2.36
C VAL A 59 -22.46 -0.66 -2.57
N THR A 60 -22.47 -1.13 -3.82
CA THR A 60 -23.00 -2.48 -4.10
C THR A 60 -22.08 -3.56 -3.55
N ARG A 61 -20.76 -3.37 -3.67
CA ARG A 61 -19.71 -4.28 -3.17
C ARG A 61 -18.53 -3.49 -2.63
N LEU A 62 -17.82 -4.00 -1.63
CA LEU A 62 -16.66 -3.32 -1.03
C LEU A 62 -15.55 -2.98 -2.03
N PHE A 63 -15.28 -3.83 -3.01
CA PHE A 63 -14.25 -3.53 -4.03
C PHE A 63 -14.63 -2.37 -4.94
N THR A 64 -15.90 -1.95 -4.94
CA THR A 64 -16.33 -0.71 -5.60
C THR A 64 -15.69 0.47 -4.88
N LEU A 65 -15.66 0.42 -3.54
CA LEU A 65 -15.12 1.47 -2.68
C LEU A 65 -13.61 1.42 -2.56
N ALA A 66 -13.03 0.24 -2.29
CA ALA A 66 -11.60 0.08 -2.00
C ALA A 66 -10.90 -0.88 -2.98
N ASP A 67 -9.60 -0.68 -3.19
CA ASP A 67 -8.79 -1.48 -4.13
C ASP A 67 -7.92 -2.54 -3.42
N SER A 68 -7.81 -2.46 -2.09
CA SER A 68 -7.11 -3.43 -1.25
C SER A 68 -7.64 -3.34 0.17
N THR A 69 -7.32 -4.32 1.02
CA THR A 69 -7.70 -4.29 2.44
C THR A 69 -7.11 -3.09 3.17
N ARG A 70 -5.86 -2.70 2.85
CA ARG A 70 -5.24 -1.50 3.42
C ARG A 70 -5.96 -0.23 2.99
N HIS A 71 -6.27 -0.09 1.70
CA HIS A 71 -7.05 1.03 1.21
C HIS A 71 -8.45 1.08 1.86
N LEU A 72 -9.07 -0.08 2.12
CA LEU A 72 -10.34 -0.15 2.84
C LEU A 72 -10.23 0.38 4.27
N VAL A 73 -9.18 0.02 5.02
CA VAL A 73 -8.92 0.54 6.37
C VAL A 73 -8.76 2.07 6.33
N GLU A 74 -7.94 2.60 5.43
CA GLU A 74 -7.72 4.03 5.27
C GLU A 74 -9.04 4.79 5.03
N LEU A 75 -9.90 4.26 4.14
CA LEU A 75 -11.20 4.84 3.85
C LEU A 75 -12.16 4.76 5.04
N LEU A 76 -12.17 3.63 5.75
CA LEU A 76 -13.00 3.44 6.96
C LEU A 76 -12.63 4.48 8.02
N GLU A 77 -11.34 4.67 8.29
CA GLU A 77 -10.84 5.66 9.26
C GLU A 77 -11.17 7.09 8.84
N GLU A 78 -10.97 7.43 7.57
CA GLU A 78 -11.27 8.78 7.06
C GLU A 78 -12.78 9.09 7.18
N ILE A 79 -13.63 8.15 6.80
CA ILE A 79 -15.10 8.29 6.88
C ILE A 79 -15.57 8.33 8.33
N GLU A 80 -15.02 7.48 9.21
CA GLU A 80 -15.34 7.46 10.63
C GLU A 80 -14.91 8.75 11.34
N SER A 81 -13.76 9.34 10.96
CA SER A 81 -13.29 10.62 11.52
C SER A 81 -14.26 11.77 11.24
N LYS A 82 -15.06 11.68 10.17
CA LYS A 82 -16.13 12.62 9.81
C LYS A 82 -17.47 12.29 10.48
N GLY A 83 -17.53 11.21 11.25
CA GLY A 83 -18.76 10.69 11.87
C GLY A 83 -19.75 10.14 10.84
N ALA A 84 -19.26 9.69 9.69
CA ALA A 84 -20.05 9.07 8.62
C ALA A 84 -19.85 7.54 8.64
N TYR A 85 -20.62 6.83 7.80
CA TYR A 85 -20.70 5.37 7.80
C TYR A 85 -20.64 4.80 6.37
N ILE A 86 -20.39 3.50 6.28
CA ILE A 86 -20.39 2.74 5.03
C ILE A 86 -21.46 1.65 5.11
N ILE A 87 -22.18 1.49 4.00
CA ILE A 87 -23.07 0.36 3.76
C ILE A 87 -22.58 -0.37 2.50
N SER A 88 -22.33 -1.67 2.62
CA SER A 88 -22.13 -2.55 1.46
C SER A 88 -23.29 -3.54 1.32
N LEU A 89 -23.97 -3.49 0.17
CA LEU A 89 -25.19 -4.27 -0.04
C LEU A 89 -24.91 -5.77 -0.17
N HIS A 90 -23.88 -6.15 -0.92
CA HIS A 90 -23.57 -7.56 -1.18
C HIS A 90 -22.97 -8.28 0.03
N GLU A 91 -22.05 -7.62 0.74
CA GLU A 91 -21.44 -8.18 1.94
C GLU A 91 -22.34 -8.05 3.19
N ASN A 92 -23.47 -7.35 3.06
CA ASN A 92 -24.41 -7.07 4.15
C ASN A 92 -23.72 -6.41 5.37
N ILE A 93 -22.95 -5.36 5.09
CA ILE A 93 -22.20 -4.60 6.08
C ILE A 93 -22.85 -3.23 6.23
N ASP A 94 -23.12 -2.80 7.45
CA ASP A 94 -23.46 -1.42 7.80
C ASP A 94 -22.63 -1.01 9.03
N THR A 95 -21.70 -0.08 8.86
CA THR A 95 -20.80 0.36 9.94
C THR A 95 -21.46 1.30 10.94
N SER A 96 -22.69 1.74 10.69
CA SER A 96 -23.49 2.49 11.68
C SER A 96 -24.12 1.59 12.75
N ILE A 97 -24.21 0.29 12.49
CA ILE A 97 -24.73 -0.67 13.44
C ILE A 97 -23.67 -0.91 14.52
N LYS A 98 -24.02 -0.59 15.76
CA LYS A 98 -23.18 -0.87 16.92
C LYS A 98 -23.28 -2.36 17.28
N SER A 99 -22.58 -3.21 16.54
CA SER A 99 -22.36 -4.62 16.88
C SER A 99 -21.35 -4.74 18.02
N GLY A 100 -21.33 -5.90 18.71
CA GLY A 100 -20.38 -6.17 19.79
C GLY A 100 -18.91 -6.14 19.36
N TYR A 101 -18.64 -6.41 18.08
CA TYR A 101 -17.34 -6.16 17.45
C TYR A 101 -17.54 -5.25 16.22
N PRO A 102 -16.98 -4.03 16.21
CA PRO A 102 -17.09 -3.12 15.07
C PRO A 102 -16.39 -3.70 13.82
N PHE A 103 -17.03 -3.62 12.67
CA PHE A 103 -16.45 -4.09 11.41
C PHE A 103 -15.09 -3.46 11.11
N THR A 104 -14.93 -2.17 11.38
CA THR A 104 -13.67 -1.44 11.20
C THR A 104 -12.51 -2.10 11.95
N GLU A 105 -12.72 -2.48 13.21
CA GLU A 105 -11.69 -3.13 14.03
C GLU A 105 -11.35 -4.54 13.53
N ILE A 106 -12.36 -5.29 13.07
CA ILE A 106 -12.13 -6.61 12.44
C ILE A 106 -11.23 -6.46 11.21
N VAL A 107 -11.50 -5.50 10.34
CA VAL A 107 -10.69 -5.30 9.12
C VAL A 107 -9.27 -4.86 9.47
N LYS A 108 -9.08 -3.98 10.46
CA LYS A 108 -7.74 -3.58 10.95
C LYS A 108 -6.92 -4.77 11.40
N HIS A 109 -7.48 -5.61 12.28
CA HIS A 109 -6.81 -6.83 12.75
C HIS A 109 -6.47 -7.80 11.61
N LEU A 110 -7.35 -7.93 10.61
CA LEU A 110 -7.06 -8.75 9.43
C LEU A 110 -5.90 -8.20 8.59
N VAL A 111 -5.75 -6.87 8.48
CA VAL A 111 -4.62 -6.23 7.79
C VAL A 111 -3.31 -6.43 8.56
N GLU A 112 -3.34 -6.29 9.88
CA GLU A 112 -2.18 -6.56 10.75
C GLU A 112 -1.73 -8.02 10.63
N PHE A 113 -2.67 -8.95 10.76
CA PHE A 113 -2.40 -10.38 10.61
C PHE A 113 -1.78 -10.74 9.25
N GLN A 114 -2.29 -10.16 8.15
CA GLN A 114 -1.71 -10.38 6.82
C GLN A 114 -0.25 -9.89 6.75
N SER A 115 0.04 -8.76 7.38
CA SER A 115 1.38 -8.18 7.41
C SER A 115 2.34 -9.05 8.23
N ASP A 116 1.90 -9.53 9.39
CA ASP A 116 2.66 -10.44 10.25
C ASP A 116 2.95 -11.77 9.56
N ALA A 117 1.95 -12.37 8.90
CA ALA A 117 2.12 -13.62 8.18
C ALA A 117 3.13 -13.52 7.02
N ILE A 118 3.16 -12.39 6.30
CA ILE A 118 4.15 -12.15 5.24
C ILE A 118 5.55 -11.96 5.84
N SER A 119 5.65 -11.19 6.91
CA SER A 119 6.90 -10.94 7.63
C SER A 119 7.52 -12.25 8.12
N GLU A 120 6.70 -13.12 8.74
CA GLU A 120 7.16 -14.40 9.27
C GLU A 120 7.65 -15.34 8.17
N LYS A 121 6.89 -15.50 7.08
CA LYS A 121 7.33 -16.31 5.92
C LYS A 121 8.64 -15.81 5.33
N THR A 122 8.84 -14.49 5.28
CA THR A 122 10.07 -13.88 4.78
C THR A 122 11.26 -14.21 5.69
N LYS A 123 11.07 -14.13 7.01
CA LYS A 123 12.12 -14.48 8.00
C LYS A 123 12.50 -15.95 7.91
N ILE A 124 11.52 -16.85 7.79
CA ILE A 124 11.76 -18.29 7.59
C ILE A 124 12.62 -18.51 6.34
N GLY A 125 12.21 -17.95 5.19
CA GLY A 125 12.97 -18.09 3.95
C GLY A 125 14.39 -17.50 4.02
N LEU A 126 14.57 -16.37 4.71
CA LEU A 126 15.89 -15.79 4.95
C LEU A 126 16.77 -16.68 5.83
N SER A 127 16.20 -17.31 6.86
CA SER A 127 16.92 -18.25 7.72
C SER A 127 17.38 -19.47 6.93
N GLU A 128 16.49 -20.07 6.14
CA GLU A 128 16.83 -21.22 5.29
C GLU A 128 17.89 -20.88 4.24
N ALA A 129 17.82 -19.69 3.64
CA ALA A 129 18.83 -19.22 2.69
C ALA A 129 20.21 -19.05 3.36
N LYS A 130 20.22 -18.48 4.57
CA LYS A 130 21.43 -18.31 5.36
C LYS A 130 22.07 -19.66 5.73
N GLU A 131 21.27 -20.65 6.12
CA GLU A 131 21.74 -22.02 6.38
C GLU A 131 22.36 -22.67 5.14
N LYS A 132 21.83 -22.35 3.95
CA LYS A 132 22.40 -22.78 2.65
C LYS A 132 23.62 -21.95 2.20
N GLY A 133 24.10 -21.03 3.04
CA GLY A 133 25.26 -20.18 2.74
C GLY A 133 24.97 -19.01 1.80
N VAL A 134 23.70 -18.75 1.46
CA VAL A 134 23.30 -17.60 0.65
C VAL A 134 23.22 -16.37 1.57
N SER A 135 24.07 -15.38 1.33
CA SER A 135 24.08 -14.13 2.09
C SER A 135 23.08 -13.12 1.52
N ALA A 136 22.23 -12.58 2.39
CA ALA A 136 21.33 -11.48 2.05
C ALA A 136 22.07 -10.13 2.06
N GLY A 137 21.53 -9.15 1.33
CA GLY A 137 22.05 -7.78 1.29
C GLY A 137 22.85 -7.46 0.04
N ARG A 138 23.40 -6.24 -0.02
CA ARG A 138 24.16 -5.77 -1.18
C ARG A 138 25.46 -6.56 -1.30
N PRO A 139 25.78 -7.14 -2.47
CA PRO A 139 27.06 -7.82 -2.69
C PRO A 139 28.22 -6.89 -2.35
N ARG A 140 29.23 -7.43 -1.65
CA ARG A 140 30.48 -6.70 -1.41
C ARG A 140 31.18 -6.45 -2.75
N LYS A 141 31.94 -5.35 -2.83
CA LYS A 141 32.83 -5.12 -3.97
C LYS A 141 33.91 -6.21 -3.96
N PRO A 142 34.40 -6.64 -5.14
CA PRO A 142 35.43 -7.67 -5.20
C PRO A 142 36.68 -7.24 -4.43
N ASP A 143 37.23 -8.14 -3.62
CA ASP A 143 38.39 -7.86 -2.75
C ASP A 143 39.61 -7.38 -3.57
N LYS A 144 39.79 -7.91 -4.79
CA LYS A 144 40.85 -7.47 -5.71
C LYS A 144 40.78 -5.97 -6.04
N ASN A 145 39.58 -5.43 -6.21
CA ASN A 145 39.41 -4.01 -6.51
C ASN A 145 39.66 -3.14 -5.28
N VAL A 146 39.27 -3.63 -4.10
CA VAL A 146 39.57 -2.96 -2.83
C VAL A 146 41.07 -2.94 -2.58
N GLN A 147 41.76 -4.07 -2.74
CA GLN A 147 43.20 -4.19 -2.58
C GLN A 147 43.96 -3.27 -3.53
N ARG A 148 43.60 -3.28 -4.82
CA ARG A 148 44.18 -2.39 -5.83
C ARG A 148 43.96 -0.91 -5.49
N ALA A 149 42.79 -0.56 -4.95
CA ALA A 149 42.50 0.81 -4.55
C ALA A 149 43.37 1.26 -3.36
N ILE A 150 43.62 0.37 -2.39
CA ILE A 150 44.50 0.62 -1.25
C ILE A 150 45.94 0.83 -1.71
N GLU A 151 46.46 -0.03 -2.59
CA GLU A 151 47.81 0.08 -3.15
C GLU A 151 48.00 1.39 -3.92
N MET A 152 47.05 1.74 -4.80
CA MET A 152 47.07 3.00 -5.54
C MET A 152 47.03 4.20 -4.60
N TYR A 153 46.24 4.15 -3.52
CA TYR A 153 46.19 5.21 -2.51
C TYR A 153 47.51 5.35 -1.75
N GLN A 154 48.09 4.24 -1.29
CA GLN A 154 49.36 4.24 -0.54
C GLN A 154 50.55 4.71 -1.37
N SER A 155 50.54 4.46 -2.68
CA SER A 155 51.58 4.95 -3.60
C SER A 155 51.68 6.49 -3.67
N LYS A 156 50.62 7.21 -3.27
CA LYS A 156 50.47 8.68 -3.36
C LYS A 156 50.61 9.26 -4.78
N ASN A 157 50.62 8.42 -5.81
CA ASN A 157 50.79 8.83 -7.20
C ASN A 157 49.47 9.11 -7.93
N TYR A 158 48.32 8.82 -7.28
CA TYR A 158 47.01 8.90 -7.90
C TYR A 158 46.05 9.75 -7.08
N SER A 159 45.21 10.52 -7.77
CA SER A 159 44.08 11.20 -7.14
C SER A 159 42.95 10.23 -6.79
N LEU A 160 42.12 10.59 -5.80
CA LEU A 160 40.95 9.80 -5.41
C LEU A 160 39.95 9.59 -6.55
N SER A 161 39.88 10.53 -7.50
CA SER A 161 39.04 10.40 -8.70
C SER A 161 39.57 9.32 -9.64
N GLN A 162 40.89 9.30 -9.89
CA GLN A 162 41.55 8.28 -10.72
C GLN A 162 41.43 6.89 -10.10
N ILE A 163 41.60 6.77 -8.78
CA ILE A 163 41.43 5.50 -8.05
C ILE A 163 40.00 4.98 -8.22
N LYS A 164 39.00 5.85 -8.12
CA LYS A 164 37.59 5.47 -8.31
C LYS A 164 37.31 5.02 -9.74
N GLU A 165 37.87 5.69 -10.74
CA GLU A 165 37.69 5.34 -12.15
C GLU A 165 38.30 3.97 -12.48
N GLU A 166 39.51 3.71 -12.00
CA GLU A 166 40.24 2.46 -12.24
C GLU A 166 39.70 1.25 -11.47
N THR A 167 39.21 1.45 -10.24
CA THR A 167 38.84 0.34 -9.34
C THR A 167 37.34 0.21 -9.10
N GLY A 168 36.57 1.26 -9.42
CA GLY A 168 35.15 1.35 -9.08
C GLY A 168 34.87 1.51 -7.58
N ILE A 169 35.90 1.77 -6.76
CA ILE A 169 35.80 1.97 -5.31
C ILE A 169 35.64 3.47 -5.01
N SER A 170 34.57 3.84 -4.30
CA SER A 170 34.37 5.24 -3.89
C SER A 170 35.35 5.65 -2.79
N LYS A 171 35.65 6.95 -2.68
CA LYS A 171 36.41 7.54 -1.57
C LYS A 171 35.93 7.05 -0.19
N SER A 172 34.61 7.04 0.03
CA SER A 172 34.00 6.55 1.27
C SER A 172 34.21 5.06 1.52
N THR A 173 34.15 4.24 0.46
CA THR A 173 34.41 2.80 0.57
C THR A 173 35.89 2.57 0.90
N LEU A 174 36.79 3.26 0.19
CA LEU A 174 38.23 3.18 0.41
C LEU A 174 38.63 3.53 1.84
N TYR A 175 38.19 4.68 2.37
CA TYR A 175 38.52 5.06 3.74
C TYR A 175 37.98 4.11 4.79
N ARG A 176 36.76 3.60 4.62
CA ARG A 176 36.21 2.58 5.52
C ARG A 176 37.09 1.32 5.58
N TYR A 177 37.77 0.96 4.49
CA TYR A 177 38.73 -0.17 4.49
C TYR A 177 40.13 0.20 5.02
N LEU A 178 40.46 1.49 5.12
CA LEU A 178 41.73 1.98 5.69
C LEU A 178 41.63 2.29 7.19
N GLU A 179 40.43 2.57 7.69
CA GLU A 179 40.11 2.83 9.10
C GLU A 179 39.84 1.57 9.92
N ASN A 180 39.57 0.43 9.26
CA ASN A 180 39.52 -0.90 9.88
C ASN A 180 40.87 -1.60 9.74
#